data_AF-F9W046-F1
#
_entry.id   AF-F9W046-F1
#
_cell.length_a   1.000
_cell.length_b   1.000
_cell.length_c   1.000
_cell.angle_alpha   90.00
_cell.angle_beta   90.00
_cell.angle_gamma   90.00
#
_symmetry.space_group_name_H-M   'P 1'
#
loop_
_entity.id
_entity.type
_entity.pdbx_description
1 polymer ?
#
loop_
_entity_poly.entity_id
_entity_poly.type
_entity_poly.pdbx_seq_one_letter_code
_entity_poly.pdbx_strand_id
1 'polypeptide(L)'
;MTETLEIPTSVEQLTATWLTDFLGENGHDASITAVTAEAVGTGQMAGSYRLTLEHYGPTDLPATMVAKLATGAPEQREFGSGVFRNEVRFYRDLAAGFTVPIPRCYAATISDPATEFVLLLEDMGDAVQGDQITGCTPAQAESVAVAAAGLHAPRWNDAALLEEMPLPGAAEREMMETILAPMADVYRDRFSPDLQSSAAIDWLVREAGDWLVAPLRNTALIHGDLRVDNVLFSPTGEVTVIDWQTITTGNPLRDIAFLLSTSLTTEDRRKHERGIVASYHRAVVTEGVTDYTLDECWDDYVANLIQAPLIIVFGSAAAQPTERGTAMFDAMLSRSAAAIEDLVPGGLAGR
;
A
#
# COMPACT_ATOMS: atom_id res chain seq x y z
N MET A 1 24.71 22.22 -19.90
CA MET A 1 23.70 21.18 -20.18
C MET A 1 24.23 19.95 -19.50
N THR A 2 23.77 19.67 -18.28
CA THR A 2 23.94 18.36 -17.67
C THR A 2 23.13 17.39 -18.53
N GLU A 3 23.78 16.36 -19.08
CA GLU A 3 23.05 15.24 -19.67
C GLU A 3 22.20 14.63 -18.57
N THR A 4 20.88 14.60 -18.75
CA THR A 4 19.99 13.90 -17.83
C THR A 4 20.38 12.43 -17.83
N LEU A 5 20.68 11.87 -16.66
CA LEU A 5 20.96 10.44 -16.52
C LEU A 5 19.79 9.63 -17.09
N GLU A 6 20.09 8.70 -18.00
CA GLU A 6 19.11 7.73 -18.48
C GLU A 6 18.63 6.88 -17.29
N ILE A 7 17.31 6.71 -17.16
CA ILE A 7 16.72 6.02 -16.00
C ILE A 7 16.79 4.50 -16.24
N PRO A 8 17.45 3.74 -15.35
CA PRO A 8 17.53 2.28 -15.43
C PRO A 8 16.16 1.60 -15.47
N THR A 9 16.05 0.59 -16.32
CA THR A 9 14.89 -0.31 -16.44
C THR A 9 15.25 -1.78 -16.28
N SER A 10 16.52 -2.07 -15.96
CA SER A 10 17.00 -3.38 -15.55
C SER A 10 18.06 -3.26 -14.46
N VAL A 11 18.25 -4.33 -13.67
CA VAL A 11 19.21 -4.34 -12.56
C VAL A 11 20.65 -4.19 -13.03
N GLU A 12 20.98 -4.69 -14.23
CA GLU A 12 22.31 -4.58 -14.83
C GLU A 12 22.70 -3.14 -15.16
N GLN A 13 21.71 -2.25 -15.32
CA GLN A 13 21.92 -0.83 -15.59
C GLN A 13 22.22 -0.03 -14.30
N LEU A 14 21.98 -0.60 -13.11
CA LEU A 14 22.36 -0.02 -11.82
C LEU A 14 23.87 -0.19 -11.56
N THR A 15 24.69 0.42 -12.41
CA THR A 15 26.15 0.34 -12.34
C THR A 15 26.71 1.23 -11.22
N ALA A 16 27.94 0.94 -10.75
CA ALA A 16 28.62 1.75 -9.75
C ALA A 16 28.76 3.23 -10.18
N THR A 17 29.08 3.48 -11.45
CA THR A 17 29.14 4.83 -12.02
C THR A 17 27.78 5.52 -11.96
N TRP A 18 26.72 4.85 -12.45
CA TRP A 18 25.38 5.43 -12.45
C TRP A 18 24.88 5.74 -11.03
N LEU A 19 25.10 4.82 -10.08
CA LEU A 19 24.71 5.03 -8.67
C LEU A 19 25.49 6.19 -8.04
N THR A 20 26.77 6.33 -8.36
CA THR A 20 27.61 7.47 -7.91
C THR A 20 27.03 8.78 -8.41
N ASP A 21 26.76 8.89 -9.71
CA ASP A 21 26.22 10.10 -10.31
C ASP A 21 24.82 10.42 -9.76
N PHE A 22 23.95 9.41 -9.66
CA PHE A 22 22.58 9.57 -9.18
C PHE A 22 22.51 9.98 -7.70
N LEU A 23 23.30 9.37 -6.82
CA LEU A 23 23.42 9.77 -5.42
C LEU A 23 23.99 11.19 -5.30
N GLY A 24 24.96 11.55 -6.14
CA GLY A 24 25.52 12.90 -6.24
C GLY A 24 24.48 13.95 -6.64
N GLU A 25 23.65 13.67 -7.65
CA GLU A 25 22.53 14.54 -8.05
C GLU A 25 21.48 14.72 -6.94
N ASN A 26 21.39 13.76 -6.02
CA ASN A 26 20.51 13.79 -4.84
C ASN A 26 21.23 14.27 -3.56
N GLY A 27 22.41 14.88 -3.70
CA GLY A 27 23.10 15.58 -2.61
C GLY A 27 23.96 14.72 -1.70
N HIS A 28 24.29 13.49 -2.10
CA HIS A 28 25.19 12.61 -1.34
C HIS A 28 26.59 12.61 -1.96
N ASP A 29 27.61 12.89 -1.13
CA ASP A 29 29.01 12.77 -1.51
C ASP A 29 29.47 11.32 -1.27
N ALA A 30 29.35 10.49 -2.30
CA ALA A 30 29.76 9.09 -2.27
C ALA A 30 30.32 8.66 -3.62
N SER A 31 31.30 7.77 -3.61
CA SER A 31 31.89 7.17 -4.81
C SER A 31 31.77 5.66 -4.71
N ILE A 32 30.83 5.08 -5.45
CA ILE A 32 30.63 3.63 -5.49
C ILE A 32 31.69 3.00 -6.39
N THR A 33 32.42 2.01 -5.89
CA THR A 33 33.43 1.26 -6.67
C THR A 33 32.94 -0.07 -7.17
N ALA A 34 32.00 -0.69 -6.45
CA ALA A 34 31.38 -1.94 -6.85
C ALA A 34 29.95 -2.02 -6.30
N VAL A 35 29.10 -2.75 -7.03
CA VAL A 35 27.73 -3.04 -6.65
C VAL A 35 27.41 -4.49 -6.99
N THR A 36 26.76 -5.17 -6.06
CA THR A 36 26.05 -6.42 -6.33
C THR A 36 24.57 -6.23 -6.01
N ALA A 37 23.72 -6.97 -6.71
CA ALA A 37 22.28 -6.85 -6.56
C ALA A 37 21.65 -8.24 -6.42
N GLU A 38 20.77 -8.39 -5.45
CA GLU A 38 19.96 -9.59 -5.23
C GLU A 38 18.48 -9.21 -5.27
N ALA A 39 17.67 -9.96 -6.00
CA ALA A 39 16.24 -9.72 -6.04
C ALA A 39 15.61 -9.95 -4.67
N VAL A 40 14.77 -9.02 -4.21
CA VAL A 40 14.03 -9.11 -2.95
C VAL A 40 12.54 -8.87 -3.20
N GLY A 41 11.70 -9.48 -2.37
CA GLY A 41 10.25 -9.42 -2.53
C GLY A 41 9.73 -10.23 -3.72
N THR A 42 8.45 -10.04 -4.05
CA THR A 42 7.74 -10.82 -5.08
C THR A 42 7.52 -10.07 -6.40
N GLY A 43 7.94 -8.79 -6.48
CA GLY A 43 8.12 -8.01 -7.71
C GLY A 43 6.99 -8.07 -8.73
N GLN A 44 5.73 -7.78 -8.35
CA GLN A 44 4.59 -7.93 -9.26
C GLN A 44 4.49 -6.82 -10.32
N MET A 45 4.70 -5.55 -9.95
CA MET A 45 4.63 -4.41 -10.88
C MET A 45 5.98 -3.71 -11.12
N ALA A 46 6.89 -3.76 -10.14
CA ALA A 46 8.24 -3.19 -10.24
C ALA A 46 9.26 -4.17 -9.64
N GLY A 47 10.49 -4.14 -10.15
CA GLY A 47 11.59 -4.92 -9.60
C GLY A 47 12.09 -4.29 -8.31
N SER A 48 12.42 -5.12 -7.31
CA SER A 48 13.04 -4.70 -6.06
C SER A 48 14.32 -5.51 -5.83
N TYR A 49 15.41 -4.83 -5.52
CA TYR A 49 16.73 -5.43 -5.40
C TYR A 49 17.46 -4.91 -4.17
N ARG A 50 17.97 -5.78 -3.31
CA ARG A 50 18.95 -5.41 -2.30
C ARG A 50 20.29 -5.20 -3.00
N LEU A 51 20.79 -3.98 -2.93
CA LEU A 51 22.12 -3.61 -3.37
C LEU A 51 23.11 -3.77 -2.22
N THR A 52 24.26 -4.36 -2.49
CA THR A 52 25.46 -4.24 -1.63
C THR A 52 26.46 -3.34 -2.33
N LEU A 53 26.86 -2.26 -1.66
CA LEU A 53 27.67 -1.18 -2.21
C LEU A 53 29.05 -1.16 -1.56
N GLU A 54 30.09 -1.16 -2.38
CA GLU A 54 31.45 -0.83 -1.94
C GLU A 54 31.74 0.64 -2.25
N HIS A 55 32.21 1.39 -1.24
CA HIS A 55 32.47 2.82 -1.33
C HIS A 55 33.97 3.11 -1.34
N TYR A 56 34.38 4.11 -2.11
CA TYR A 56 35.72 4.69 -2.02
C TYR A 56 35.74 5.81 -0.96
N GLY A 57 36.51 5.59 0.12
CA GLY A 57 36.66 6.57 1.19
C GLY A 57 35.50 6.57 2.19
N PRO A 58 35.54 7.47 3.19
CA PRO A 58 34.49 7.59 4.19
C PRO A 58 33.20 8.19 3.60
N THR A 59 32.05 7.64 3.98
CA THR A 59 30.71 8.15 3.61
C THR A 59 29.71 7.87 4.73
N ASP A 60 28.64 8.66 4.80
CA ASP A 60 27.52 8.46 5.72
C ASP A 60 26.42 7.55 5.14
N LEU A 61 26.59 7.09 3.89
CA LEU A 61 25.66 6.16 3.24
C LEU A 61 25.84 4.73 3.75
N PRO A 62 24.76 3.94 3.82
CA PRO A 62 24.85 2.54 4.19
C PRO A 62 25.59 1.71 3.14
N ALA A 63 26.12 0.57 3.59
CA ALA A 63 26.70 -0.45 2.71
C ALA A 63 25.63 -1.24 1.94
N THR A 64 24.37 -1.19 2.37
CA THR A 64 23.24 -1.81 1.66
C THR A 64 22.08 -0.84 1.49
N MET A 65 21.36 -0.99 0.37
CA MET A 65 20.16 -0.23 0.03
C MET A 65 19.18 -1.15 -0.70
N VAL A 66 17.90 -0.77 -0.75
CA VAL A 66 16.92 -1.39 -1.65
C VAL A 66 16.72 -0.48 -2.85
N ALA A 67 16.99 -0.98 -4.05
CA ALA A 67 16.63 -0.33 -5.29
C ALA A 67 15.27 -0.85 -5.79
N LYS A 68 14.32 0.04 -6.01
CA LYS A 68 13.05 -0.25 -6.70
C LYS A 68 13.05 0.45 -8.04
N LEU A 69 12.71 -0.26 -9.12
CA LEU A 69 12.72 0.29 -10.48
C LEU A 69 11.69 -0.37 -11.40
N ALA A 70 11.29 0.36 -12.43
CA ALA A 70 10.39 -0.15 -13.45
C ALA A 70 11.11 -1.15 -14.35
N THR A 71 10.77 -2.43 -14.20
CA THR A 71 11.31 -3.53 -15.01
C THR A 71 10.29 -3.98 -16.06
N GLY A 72 10.75 -4.76 -17.04
CA GLY A 72 9.88 -5.36 -18.06
C GLY A 72 9.74 -4.51 -19.31
N ALA A 73 8.90 -4.98 -20.25
CA ALA A 73 8.71 -4.36 -21.55
C ALA A 73 8.01 -2.99 -21.44
N PRO A 74 8.18 -2.08 -22.42
CA PRO A 74 7.58 -0.74 -22.40
C PRO A 74 6.08 -0.74 -22.12
N GLU A 75 5.31 -1.67 -22.70
CA GLU A 75 3.86 -1.75 -22.54
C GLU A 75 3.47 -2.09 -21.09
N GLN A 76 4.25 -2.96 -20.43
CA GLN A 76 4.05 -3.30 -19.02
C GLN A 76 4.35 -2.10 -18.12
N ARG A 77 5.40 -1.34 -18.45
CA ARG A 77 5.76 -0.12 -17.71
C ARG A 77 4.74 0.99 -17.91
N GLU A 78 4.19 1.12 -19.12
CA GLU A 78 3.12 2.08 -19.43
C GLU A 78 1.86 1.79 -18.63
N PHE A 79 1.49 0.51 -18.53
CA PHE A 79 0.40 0.04 -17.66
C PHE A 79 0.65 0.37 -16.17
N GLY A 80 1.90 0.21 -15.70
CA GLY A 80 2.30 0.52 -14.32
C GLY A 80 2.55 2.01 -14.02
N SER A 81 2.47 2.91 -15.01
CA SER A 81 2.92 4.30 -14.85
C SER A 81 2.21 5.07 -13.72
N GLY A 82 0.94 4.76 -13.45
CA GLY A 82 0.18 5.34 -12.35
C GLY A 82 0.77 4.99 -10.98
N VAL A 83 1.07 3.71 -10.75
CA VAL A 83 1.61 3.23 -9.47
C VAL A 83 3.05 3.68 -9.24
N PHE A 84 3.85 3.78 -10.31
CA PHE A 84 5.21 4.32 -10.24
C PHE A 84 5.19 5.79 -9.84
N ARG A 85 4.30 6.58 -10.46
CA ARG A 85 4.10 7.99 -10.13
C ARG A 85 3.73 8.18 -8.67
N ASN A 86 2.80 7.37 -8.15
CA ASN A 86 2.35 7.44 -6.77
C ASN A 86 3.47 7.16 -5.78
N GLU A 87 4.22 6.09 -5.97
CA GLU A 87 5.28 5.71 -5.03
C GLU A 87 6.43 6.74 -5.01
N VAL A 88 6.83 7.24 -6.17
CA VAL A 88 7.85 8.31 -6.24
C VAL A 88 7.33 9.61 -5.64
N ARG A 89 6.08 9.99 -5.92
CA ARG A 89 5.44 11.16 -5.32
C ARG A 89 5.39 11.05 -3.80
N PHE A 90 5.08 9.87 -3.26
CA PHE A 90 5.09 9.65 -1.83
C PHE A 90 6.46 9.98 -1.22
N TYR A 91 7.52 9.31 -1.66
CA TYR A 91 8.85 9.49 -1.07
C TYR A 91 9.45 10.87 -1.33
N ARG A 92 9.26 11.42 -2.54
CA ARG A 92 9.89 12.69 -2.96
C ARG A 92 9.14 13.91 -2.45
N ASP A 93 7.81 13.88 -2.51
CA ASP A 93 6.99 15.09 -2.39
C ASP A 93 6.15 15.11 -1.09
N LEU A 94 5.76 13.95 -0.57
CA LEU A 94 4.76 13.86 0.52
C LEU A 94 5.34 13.41 1.87
N ALA A 95 6.27 12.46 1.89
CA ALA A 95 6.71 11.74 3.08
C ALA A 95 7.17 12.64 4.22
N ALA A 96 7.81 13.78 3.93
CA ALA A 96 8.26 14.74 4.92
C ALA A 96 7.13 15.38 5.75
N GLY A 97 5.87 15.31 5.27
CA GLY A 97 4.68 15.78 5.96
C GLY A 97 4.04 14.76 6.90
N PHE A 98 4.61 13.56 7.03
CA PHE A 98 4.03 12.45 7.78
C PHE A 98 5.02 11.83 8.78
N THR A 99 4.50 11.12 9.78
CA THR A 99 5.27 10.47 10.85
C THR A 99 5.15 8.94 10.83
N VAL A 100 4.44 8.39 9.84
CA VAL A 100 4.38 6.94 9.60
C VAL A 100 5.79 6.37 9.41
N PRO A 101 6.13 5.24 10.06
CA PRO A 101 7.44 4.65 9.92
C PRO A 101 7.62 4.06 8.51
N ILE A 102 8.60 4.59 7.79
CA ILE A 102 8.94 4.24 6.41
C ILE A 102 10.45 4.05 6.27
N PRO A 103 10.92 3.29 5.26
CA PRO A 103 12.33 3.28 4.92
C PRO A 103 12.79 4.69 4.54
N ARG A 104 13.99 5.09 4.97
CA ARG A 104 14.58 6.34 4.47
C ARG A 104 14.76 6.25 2.95
N CYS A 105 14.33 7.29 2.22
CA CYS A 105 14.64 7.45 0.81
C CYS A 105 15.95 8.24 0.65
N TYR A 106 16.94 7.62 0.00
CA TYR A 106 18.22 8.26 -0.32
C TYR A 106 18.16 9.04 -1.64
N ALA A 107 17.51 8.49 -2.65
CA ALA A 107 17.40 9.12 -3.96
C ALA A 107 16.15 8.63 -4.70
N ALA A 108 15.53 9.50 -5.48
CA ALA A 108 14.32 9.20 -6.25
C ALA A 108 14.34 9.90 -7.60
N THR A 109 14.00 9.19 -8.67
CA THR A 109 13.79 9.77 -10.00
C THR A 109 12.66 9.07 -10.73
N ILE A 110 12.01 9.80 -11.63
CA ILE A 110 10.94 9.30 -12.48
C ILE A 110 10.94 10.05 -13.81
N SER A 111 10.71 9.34 -14.91
CA SER A 111 10.55 9.95 -16.23
C SER A 111 9.24 10.72 -16.33
N ASP A 112 9.14 11.62 -17.29
CA ASP A 112 7.87 12.08 -17.84
C ASP A 112 7.70 11.31 -19.16
N PRO A 113 6.88 10.24 -19.21
CA PRO A 113 5.51 10.15 -18.69
C PRO A 113 5.26 9.18 -17.51
N ALA A 114 6.24 8.96 -16.62
CA ALA A 114 6.21 8.06 -15.47
C ALA A 114 6.28 6.56 -15.79
N THR A 115 6.93 6.20 -16.90
CA THR A 115 7.14 4.80 -17.30
C THR A 115 8.45 4.22 -16.78
N GLU A 116 9.34 5.05 -16.25
CA GLU A 116 10.67 4.66 -15.78
C GLU A 116 10.92 5.39 -14.48
N PHE A 117 11.41 4.68 -13.47
CA PHE A 117 11.72 5.27 -12.18
C PHE A 117 12.81 4.47 -11.48
N VAL A 118 13.51 5.12 -10.56
CA VAL A 118 14.36 4.47 -9.57
C VAL A 118 14.13 5.12 -8.22
N LEU A 119 13.95 4.29 -7.19
CA LEU A 119 14.01 4.64 -5.78
C LEU A 119 15.16 3.90 -5.12
N LEU A 120 16.02 4.61 -4.38
CA LEU A 120 17.01 4.03 -3.49
C LEU A 120 16.54 4.23 -2.05
N LEU A 121 16.15 3.14 -1.41
CA LEU A 121 15.55 3.10 -0.08
C LEU A 121 16.49 2.42 0.92
N GLU A 122 16.26 2.68 2.19
CA GLU A 122 16.87 1.98 3.31
C GLU A 122 16.60 0.47 3.25
N ASP A 123 17.66 -0.29 3.44
CA ASP A 123 17.57 -1.74 3.66
C ASP A 123 17.25 -1.99 5.13
N MET A 124 16.08 -2.57 5.38
CA MET A 124 15.58 -2.83 6.73
C MET A 124 16.26 -4.05 7.42
N GLY A 125 17.34 -4.56 6.83
CA GLY A 125 18.23 -5.56 7.43
C GLY A 125 17.53 -6.88 7.72
N ASP A 126 17.44 -7.23 9.01
CA ASP A 126 16.83 -8.47 9.53
C ASP A 126 15.31 -8.36 9.74
N ALA A 127 14.69 -7.25 9.32
CA ALA A 127 13.23 -7.11 9.39
C ALA A 127 12.54 -8.16 8.50
N VAL A 128 11.44 -8.70 9.00
CA VAL A 128 10.69 -9.77 8.34
C VAL A 128 9.35 -9.22 7.84
N GLN A 129 9.04 -9.51 6.57
CA GLN A 129 7.76 -9.17 5.97
C GLN A 129 6.64 -9.97 6.63
N GLY A 130 5.48 -9.35 6.84
CA GLY A 130 4.28 -10.08 7.22
C GLY A 130 3.88 -11.11 6.17
N ASP A 131 3.08 -12.10 6.58
CA ASP A 131 2.57 -13.12 5.66
C ASP A 131 1.04 -13.10 5.66
N GLN A 132 0.46 -12.57 4.58
CA GLN A 132 -0.97 -12.38 4.43
C GLN A 132 -1.75 -13.70 4.41
N ILE A 133 -1.11 -14.79 3.96
CA ILE A 133 -1.75 -16.12 3.94
C ILE A 133 -2.00 -16.61 5.35
N THR A 134 -0.98 -16.65 6.20
CA THR A 134 -1.14 -17.07 7.60
C THR A 134 -1.80 -16.00 8.47
N GLY A 135 -1.62 -14.73 8.12
CA GLY A 135 -2.08 -13.57 8.87
C GLY A 135 -1.06 -13.09 9.90
N CYS A 136 -1.44 -12.08 10.66
CA CYS A 136 -0.64 -11.49 11.73
C CYS A 136 -1.31 -11.71 13.09
N THR A 137 -0.53 -11.51 14.16
CA THR A 137 -1.06 -11.53 15.52
C THR A 137 -1.87 -10.26 15.82
N PRO A 138 -2.81 -10.28 16.79
CA PRO A 138 -3.51 -9.08 17.23
C PRO A 138 -2.58 -7.93 17.63
N ALA A 139 -1.45 -8.23 18.27
CA ALA A 139 -0.47 -7.23 18.66
C ALA A 139 0.23 -6.59 17.46
N GLN A 140 0.57 -7.37 16.43
CA GLN A 140 1.11 -6.83 15.18
C GLN A 140 0.09 -5.95 14.45
N ALA A 141 -1.16 -6.40 14.34
CA ALA A 141 -2.23 -5.60 13.74
C ALA A 141 -2.45 -4.29 14.51
N GLU A 142 -2.40 -4.32 15.84
CA GLU A 142 -2.46 -3.12 16.68
C GLU A 142 -1.30 -2.16 16.41
N SER A 143 -0.06 -2.67 16.37
CA SER A 143 1.11 -1.86 16.05
C SER A 143 1.03 -1.21 14.67
N VAL A 144 0.54 -1.93 13.66
CA VAL A 144 0.34 -1.38 12.30
C VAL A 144 -0.76 -0.33 12.28
N ALA A 145 -1.88 -0.59 12.96
CA ALA A 145 -2.98 0.38 13.05
C ALA A 145 -2.50 1.67 13.75
N VAL A 146 -1.75 1.56 14.85
CA VAL A 146 -1.17 2.73 15.54
C VAL A 146 -0.16 3.46 14.65
N ALA A 147 0.70 2.73 13.93
CA ALA A 147 1.65 3.34 12.99
C ALA A 147 0.94 4.11 11.86
N ALA A 148 -0.20 3.61 11.36
CA ALA A 148 -1.00 4.27 10.33
C ALA A 148 -1.58 5.62 10.80
N ALA A 149 -1.72 5.86 12.11
CA ALA A 149 -2.09 7.17 12.61
C ALA A 149 -1.09 8.27 12.19
N GLY A 150 0.20 7.93 12.08
CA GLY A 150 1.24 8.84 11.59
C GLY A 150 1.15 9.15 10.09
N LEU A 151 0.36 8.39 9.33
CA LEU A 151 0.00 8.71 7.94
C LEU A 151 -1.27 9.55 7.91
N HIS A 152 -2.27 9.21 8.73
CA HIS A 152 -3.59 9.81 8.60
C HIS A 152 -3.72 11.17 9.29
N ALA A 153 -3.17 11.31 10.50
CA ALA A 153 -3.39 12.49 11.34
C ALA A 153 -2.72 13.79 10.84
N PRO A 154 -1.47 13.78 10.33
CA PRO A 154 -0.75 15.03 10.05
C PRO A 154 -1.42 15.94 9.00
N ARG A 155 -2.17 15.34 8.07
CA ARG A 155 -2.89 16.04 6.99
C ARG A 155 -4.39 15.74 7.00
N TRP A 156 -4.95 15.50 8.19
CA TRP A 156 -6.37 15.23 8.38
C TRP A 156 -7.23 16.42 7.91
N ASN A 157 -8.22 16.14 7.06
CA ASN A 157 -9.11 17.13 6.44
C ASN A 157 -8.36 18.30 5.76
N ASP A 158 -7.17 18.05 5.22
CA ASP A 158 -6.36 19.08 4.59
C ASP A 158 -6.85 19.42 3.16
N ALA A 159 -7.33 20.65 2.98
CA ALA A 159 -7.84 21.14 1.71
C ALA A 159 -6.78 21.21 0.59
N ALA A 160 -5.52 21.52 0.92
CA ALA A 160 -4.44 21.57 -0.07
C ALA A 160 -4.08 20.17 -0.56
N LEU A 161 -4.09 19.17 0.33
CA LEU A 161 -3.93 17.77 -0.08
C LEU A 161 -5.06 17.31 -0.99
N LEU A 162 -6.31 17.70 -0.70
CA LEU A 162 -7.47 17.38 -1.54
C LEU A 162 -7.45 18.11 -2.89
N GLU A 163 -6.84 19.28 -3.00
CA GLU A 163 -6.61 19.94 -4.29
C GLU A 163 -5.56 19.20 -5.12
N GLU A 164 -4.50 18.70 -4.47
CA GLU A 164 -3.42 17.94 -5.11
C GLU A 164 -3.83 16.51 -5.49
N MET A 165 -4.73 15.91 -4.70
CA MET A 165 -5.23 14.54 -4.82
C MET A 165 -6.74 14.55 -4.55
N PRO A 166 -7.57 14.89 -5.54
CA PRO A 166 -9.01 15.02 -5.33
C PRO A 166 -9.67 13.66 -5.06
N LEU A 167 -10.72 13.71 -4.25
CA LEU A 167 -11.59 12.55 -4.02
C LEU A 167 -12.27 12.11 -5.33
N PRO A 168 -12.58 10.81 -5.48
CA PRO A 168 -13.34 10.30 -6.61
C PRO A 168 -14.67 11.03 -6.82
N GLY A 169 -14.97 11.35 -8.07
CA GLY A 169 -16.22 11.98 -8.49
C GLY A 169 -17.06 11.08 -9.40
N ALA A 170 -17.99 11.71 -10.14
CA ALA A 170 -18.93 10.99 -11.00
C ALA A 170 -18.24 10.20 -12.12
N ALA A 171 -17.12 10.69 -12.65
CA ALA A 171 -16.36 10.00 -13.70
C ALA A 171 -15.70 8.72 -13.17
N GLU A 172 -15.10 8.78 -11.98
CA GLU A 172 -14.50 7.61 -11.32
C GLU A 172 -15.56 6.58 -10.94
N ARG A 173 -16.75 7.03 -10.53
CA ARG A 173 -17.91 6.15 -10.32
C ARG A 173 -18.33 5.44 -11.60
N GLU A 174 -18.52 6.16 -12.69
CA GLU A 174 -18.94 5.56 -13.99
C GLU A 174 -17.90 4.53 -14.47
N MET A 175 -16.61 4.86 -14.33
CA MET A 175 -15.53 3.93 -14.61
C MET A 175 -15.61 2.69 -13.72
N MET A 176 -15.78 2.87 -12.41
CA MET A 176 -15.93 1.78 -11.43
C MET A 176 -17.08 0.85 -11.80
N GLU A 177 -18.28 1.39 -12.04
CA GLU A 177 -19.47 0.61 -12.39
C GLU A 177 -19.29 -0.16 -13.72
N THR A 178 -18.52 0.40 -14.66
CA THR A 178 -18.24 -0.24 -15.95
C THR A 178 -17.29 -1.43 -15.84
N ILE A 179 -16.23 -1.33 -15.00
CA ILE A 179 -15.15 -2.32 -14.95
C ILE A 179 -15.35 -3.36 -13.84
N LEU A 180 -16.07 -3.03 -12.78
CA LEU A 180 -16.12 -3.85 -11.58
C LEU A 180 -16.85 -5.18 -11.80
N ALA A 181 -18.00 -5.17 -12.48
CA ALA A 181 -18.74 -6.40 -12.78
C ALA A 181 -17.93 -7.38 -13.65
N PRO A 182 -17.32 -6.95 -14.78
CA PRO A 182 -16.40 -7.81 -15.54
C PRO A 182 -15.24 -8.36 -14.72
N MET A 183 -14.64 -7.56 -13.84
CA MET A 183 -13.54 -8.01 -12.98
C MET A 183 -14.00 -9.01 -11.92
N ALA A 184 -15.21 -8.82 -11.37
CA ALA A 184 -15.85 -9.77 -10.47
C ALA A 184 -16.10 -11.12 -11.16
N ASP A 185 -16.55 -11.13 -12.42
CA ASP A 185 -16.72 -12.36 -13.20
C ASP A 185 -15.39 -13.09 -13.41
N VAL A 186 -14.33 -12.36 -13.77
CA VAL A 186 -12.97 -12.92 -13.89
C VAL A 186 -12.50 -13.52 -12.57
N TYR A 187 -12.77 -12.84 -11.44
CA TYR A 187 -12.46 -13.38 -10.12
C TYR A 187 -13.20 -14.71 -9.88
N ARG A 188 -14.52 -14.75 -10.15
CA ARG A 188 -15.34 -15.94 -9.93
C ARG A 188 -14.85 -17.13 -10.74
N ASP A 189 -14.53 -16.91 -12.01
CA ASP A 189 -14.02 -17.95 -12.91
C ASP A 189 -12.66 -18.50 -12.44
N ARG A 190 -11.79 -17.62 -11.93
CA ARG A 190 -10.44 -17.99 -11.50
C ARG A 190 -10.43 -18.70 -10.14
N PHE A 191 -11.24 -18.25 -9.19
CA PHE A 191 -11.14 -18.66 -7.79
C PHE A 191 -12.27 -19.59 -7.33
N SER A 192 -13.40 -19.64 -8.03
CA SER A 192 -14.58 -20.41 -7.62
C SER A 192 -14.96 -20.17 -6.14
N PRO A 193 -15.17 -18.90 -5.72
CA PRO A 193 -15.39 -18.56 -4.32
C PRO A 193 -16.61 -19.27 -3.74
N ASP A 194 -16.56 -19.56 -2.43
CA ASP A 194 -17.70 -20.13 -1.72
C ASP A 194 -18.91 -19.17 -1.70
N LEU A 195 -20.03 -19.64 -1.14
CA LEU A 195 -21.28 -18.86 -1.11
C LEU A 195 -21.14 -17.53 -0.38
N GLN A 196 -20.37 -17.50 0.72
CA GLN A 196 -20.21 -16.32 1.54
C GLN A 196 -19.33 -15.28 0.85
N SER A 197 -18.19 -15.71 0.33
CA SER A 197 -17.26 -14.90 -0.45
C SER A 197 -17.92 -14.39 -1.74
N SER A 198 -18.75 -15.23 -2.38
CA SER A 198 -19.54 -14.83 -3.54
C SER A 198 -20.53 -13.72 -3.22
N ALA A 199 -21.22 -13.80 -2.07
CA ALA A 199 -22.14 -12.75 -1.63
C ALA A 199 -21.41 -11.43 -1.30
N ALA A 200 -20.17 -11.50 -0.80
CA ALA A 200 -19.36 -10.30 -0.58
C ALA A 200 -18.99 -9.60 -1.89
N ILE A 201 -18.70 -10.37 -2.95
CA ILE A 201 -18.49 -9.82 -4.30
C ILE A 201 -19.80 -9.21 -4.85
N ASP A 202 -20.95 -9.86 -4.65
CA ASP A 202 -22.24 -9.31 -5.12
C ASP A 202 -22.61 -8.01 -4.39
N TRP A 203 -22.31 -7.93 -3.09
CA TRP A 203 -22.41 -6.71 -2.31
C TRP A 203 -21.48 -5.62 -2.84
N LEU A 204 -20.21 -5.95 -3.10
CA LEU A 204 -19.25 -5.03 -3.70
C LEU A 204 -19.77 -4.45 -5.02
N VAL A 205 -20.18 -5.29 -5.98
CA VAL A 205 -20.67 -4.84 -7.29
C VAL A 205 -21.88 -3.90 -7.16
N ARG A 206 -22.76 -4.16 -6.18
CA ARG A 206 -23.95 -3.36 -5.95
C ARG A 206 -23.65 -2.00 -5.32
N GLU A 207 -22.76 -1.94 -4.33
CA GLU A 207 -22.59 -0.77 -3.48
C GLU A 207 -21.37 0.10 -3.85
N ALA A 208 -20.37 -0.44 -4.55
CA ALA A 208 -19.08 0.24 -4.74
C ALA A 208 -19.20 1.61 -5.42
N GLY A 209 -20.09 1.75 -6.41
CA GLY A 209 -20.29 3.02 -7.12
C GLY A 209 -20.78 4.13 -6.20
N ASP A 210 -21.82 3.84 -5.39
CA ASP A 210 -22.37 4.80 -4.43
C ASP A 210 -21.39 5.06 -3.28
N TRP A 211 -20.73 4.02 -2.76
CA TRP A 211 -19.73 4.15 -1.71
C TRP A 211 -18.53 5.00 -2.13
N LEU A 212 -18.07 4.86 -3.37
CA LEU A 212 -16.87 5.54 -3.87
C LEU A 212 -17.01 7.07 -3.84
N VAL A 213 -18.21 7.58 -4.13
CA VAL A 213 -18.52 9.02 -4.20
C VAL A 213 -19.33 9.52 -3.00
N ALA A 214 -19.56 8.67 -2.00
CA ALA A 214 -20.28 9.06 -0.81
C ALA A 214 -19.54 10.22 -0.10
N PRO A 215 -20.25 11.26 0.36
CA PRO A 215 -19.62 12.37 1.05
C PRO A 215 -18.86 11.90 2.29
N LEU A 216 -17.58 12.26 2.39
CA LEU A 216 -16.74 11.93 3.52
C LEU A 216 -16.70 13.10 4.51
N ARG A 217 -16.89 12.79 5.81
CA ARG A 217 -16.70 13.76 6.89
C ARG A 217 -15.23 13.91 7.29
N ASN A 218 -14.47 12.82 7.13
CA ASN A 218 -13.07 12.70 7.49
C ASN A 218 -12.28 12.20 6.29
N THR A 219 -11.23 12.92 5.92
CA THR A 219 -10.34 12.59 4.82
C THR A 219 -8.89 12.68 5.25
N ALA A 220 -8.05 11.78 4.76
CA ALA A 220 -6.60 11.85 4.91
C ALA A 220 -5.92 11.29 3.66
N LEU A 221 -4.59 11.40 3.60
CA LEU A 221 -3.81 10.50 2.76
C LEU A 221 -3.95 9.09 3.33
N ILE A 222 -4.23 8.11 2.47
CA ILE A 222 -4.30 6.69 2.82
C ILE A 222 -3.28 5.92 1.99
N HIS A 223 -2.80 4.80 2.53
CA HIS A 223 -1.94 3.86 1.85
C HIS A 223 -2.70 3.18 0.70
N GLY A 224 -3.97 2.80 0.91
CA GLY A 224 -4.84 2.20 -0.10
C GLY A 224 -4.75 0.68 -0.21
N ASP A 225 -3.57 0.11 0.08
CA ASP A 225 -3.31 -1.34 0.20
C ASP A 225 -2.63 -1.70 1.54
N LEU A 226 -3.05 -1.11 2.66
CA LEU A 226 -2.43 -1.38 3.97
C LEU A 226 -2.79 -2.78 4.49
N ARG A 227 -1.90 -3.74 4.26
CA ARG A 227 -2.02 -5.13 4.70
C ARG A 227 -0.67 -5.63 5.21
N VAL A 228 -0.67 -6.75 5.93
CA VAL A 228 0.56 -7.24 6.59
C VAL A 228 1.69 -7.60 5.60
N ASP A 229 1.37 -7.98 4.36
CA ASP A 229 2.39 -8.18 3.31
C ASP A 229 3.15 -6.89 2.98
N ASN A 230 2.55 -5.71 3.19
CA ASN A 230 3.16 -4.41 2.93
C ASN A 230 3.76 -3.80 4.21
N VAL A 231 4.08 -4.66 5.19
CA VAL A 231 4.69 -4.28 6.47
C VAL A 231 5.90 -5.16 6.75
N LEU A 232 7.00 -4.52 7.17
CA LEU A 232 8.17 -5.16 7.72
C LEU A 232 8.17 -5.02 9.25
N PHE A 233 8.49 -6.10 9.96
CA PHE A 233 8.66 -6.11 11.41
C PHE A 233 10.12 -6.34 11.76
N SER A 234 10.72 -5.42 12.49
CA SER A 234 12.07 -5.61 13.01
C SER A 234 12.10 -6.74 14.06
N PRO A 235 13.28 -7.31 14.39
CA PRO A 235 13.40 -8.28 15.48
C PRO A 235 12.93 -7.76 16.85
N THR A 236 12.87 -6.43 17.04
CA THR A 236 12.36 -5.76 18.24
C THR A 236 10.87 -5.45 18.16
N GLY A 237 10.20 -5.74 17.04
CA GLY A 237 8.77 -5.57 16.82
C GLY A 237 8.36 -4.20 16.28
N GLU A 238 9.32 -3.37 15.85
CA GLU A 238 9.03 -2.09 15.21
C GLU A 238 8.44 -2.32 13.81
N VAL A 239 7.45 -1.50 13.46
CA VAL A 239 6.73 -1.55 12.19
C VAL A 239 7.40 -0.63 11.18
N THR A 240 7.51 -1.07 9.93
CA THR A 240 7.85 -0.21 8.80
C THR A 240 6.90 -0.51 7.65
N VAL A 241 6.21 0.52 7.16
CA VAL A 241 5.24 0.42 6.07
C VAL A 241 5.95 0.67 4.74
N ILE A 242 5.70 -0.20 3.77
CA ILE A 242 6.34 -0.20 2.45
C ILE A 242 5.28 -0.28 1.35
N ASP A 243 5.71 -0.10 0.11
CA ASP A 243 4.88 -0.21 -1.09
C ASP A 243 3.77 0.86 -1.23
N TRP A 244 4.21 2.11 -1.37
CA TRP A 244 3.37 3.31 -1.43
C TRP A 244 2.73 3.56 -2.80
N GLN A 245 2.47 2.51 -3.57
CA GLN A 245 2.00 2.57 -4.95
C GLN A 245 0.53 2.94 -5.09
N THR A 246 -0.27 2.65 -4.07
CA THR A 246 -1.73 2.79 -4.07
C THR A 246 -2.21 4.02 -3.30
N ILE A 247 -1.29 4.93 -2.95
CA ILE A 247 -1.64 6.13 -2.19
C ILE A 247 -2.73 6.95 -2.88
N THR A 248 -3.68 7.42 -2.08
CA THR A 248 -4.76 8.30 -2.52
C THR A 248 -5.34 9.06 -1.33
N THR A 249 -6.28 9.97 -1.57
CA THR A 249 -7.08 10.57 -0.50
C THR A 249 -8.39 9.80 -0.30
N GLY A 250 -8.84 9.70 0.94
CA GLY A 250 -10.08 9.01 1.26
C GLY A 250 -10.33 8.97 2.77
N ASN A 251 -11.32 8.18 3.18
CA ASN A 251 -11.55 7.95 4.59
C ASN A 251 -10.38 7.12 5.15
N PRO A 252 -9.70 7.58 6.22
CA PRO A 252 -8.53 6.90 6.76
C PRO A 252 -8.83 5.48 7.28
N LEU A 253 -10.10 5.19 7.59
CA LEU A 253 -10.48 3.85 8.04
C LEU A 253 -10.58 2.84 6.91
N ARG A 254 -10.38 3.23 5.64
CA ARG A 254 -10.17 2.28 4.53
C ARG A 254 -8.96 1.38 4.80
N ASP A 255 -7.85 1.97 5.24
CA ASP A 255 -6.64 1.22 5.56
C ASP A 255 -6.84 0.30 6.78
N ILE A 256 -7.50 0.79 7.83
CA ILE A 256 -7.75 0.01 9.04
C ILE A 256 -8.76 -1.12 8.77
N ALA A 257 -9.82 -0.84 8.03
CA ALA A 257 -10.80 -1.84 7.60
C ALA A 257 -10.15 -2.94 6.76
N PHE A 258 -9.28 -2.57 5.82
CA PHE A 258 -8.56 -3.52 4.99
C PHE A 258 -7.58 -4.38 5.79
N LEU A 259 -6.78 -3.76 6.65
CA LEU A 259 -5.82 -4.44 7.52
C LEU A 259 -6.51 -5.49 8.40
N LEU A 260 -7.51 -5.08 9.19
CA LEU A 260 -8.12 -5.97 10.19
C LEU A 260 -8.99 -7.06 9.58
N SER A 261 -9.65 -6.78 8.45
CA SER A 261 -10.53 -7.76 7.79
C SER A 261 -9.78 -8.76 6.92
N THR A 262 -8.52 -8.50 6.55
CA THR A 262 -7.75 -9.40 5.67
C THR A 262 -6.56 -10.04 6.38
N SER A 263 -5.86 -9.30 7.25
CA SER A 263 -4.59 -9.73 7.85
C SER A 263 -4.75 -10.40 9.22
N LEU A 264 -5.89 -10.30 9.89
CA LEU A 264 -6.20 -11.10 11.09
C LEU A 264 -6.96 -12.36 10.72
N THR A 265 -6.80 -13.42 11.52
CA THR A 265 -7.75 -14.55 11.44
C THR A 265 -9.15 -14.08 11.83
N THR A 266 -10.19 -14.73 11.30
CA THR A 266 -11.58 -14.39 11.65
C THR A 266 -11.83 -14.46 13.17
N GLU A 267 -11.22 -15.42 13.84
CA GLU A 267 -11.33 -15.58 15.30
C GLU A 267 -10.68 -14.41 16.05
N ASP A 268 -9.47 -14.03 15.66
CA ASP A 268 -8.74 -12.93 16.30
C ASP A 268 -9.41 -11.59 16.02
N ARG A 269 -9.85 -11.33 14.80
CA ARG A 269 -10.60 -10.12 14.43
C ARG A 269 -11.82 -9.95 15.34
N ARG A 270 -12.67 -10.98 15.46
CA ARG A 270 -13.87 -10.95 16.30
C ARG A 270 -13.57 -10.61 17.77
N LYS A 271 -12.43 -11.07 18.28
CA LYS A 271 -12.01 -10.84 19.68
C LYS A 271 -11.37 -9.46 19.90
N HIS A 272 -10.63 -8.94 18.92
CA HIS A 272 -9.68 -7.86 19.15
C HIS A 272 -9.97 -6.56 18.38
N GLU A 273 -10.76 -6.58 17.30
CA GLU A 273 -10.90 -5.42 16.40
C GLU A 273 -11.37 -4.13 17.08
N ARG A 274 -12.30 -4.23 18.03
CA ARG A 274 -12.78 -3.05 18.78
C ARG A 274 -11.67 -2.41 19.60
N GLY A 275 -10.82 -3.23 20.21
CA GLY A 275 -9.65 -2.76 20.96
C GLY A 275 -8.65 -2.07 20.04
N ILE A 276 -8.37 -2.69 18.89
CA ILE A 276 -7.41 -2.16 17.91
C ILE A 276 -7.90 -0.83 17.30
N VAL A 277 -9.18 -0.75 16.90
CA VAL A 277 -9.78 0.51 16.42
C VAL A 277 -9.72 1.59 17.49
N ALA A 278 -9.95 1.25 18.77
CA ALA A 278 -9.79 2.20 19.86
C ALA A 278 -8.33 2.65 20.06
N SER A 279 -7.34 1.77 19.84
CA SER A 279 -5.93 2.13 19.88
C SER A 279 -5.53 3.06 18.74
N TYR A 280 -6.00 2.78 17.52
CA TYR A 280 -5.86 3.68 16.38
C TYR A 280 -6.49 5.05 16.65
N HIS A 281 -7.73 5.09 17.14
CA HIS A 281 -8.42 6.34 17.49
C HIS A 281 -7.62 7.18 18.50
N ARG A 282 -7.13 6.55 19.58
CA ARG A 282 -6.26 7.24 20.55
C ARG A 282 -5.00 7.78 19.91
N ALA A 283 -4.40 7.06 18.98
CA ALA A 283 -3.19 7.50 18.28
C ALA A 283 -3.46 8.76 17.43
N VAL A 284 -4.49 8.76 16.58
CA VAL A 284 -4.81 9.94 15.76
C VAL A 284 -5.21 11.17 16.59
N VAL A 285 -5.91 10.98 17.71
CA VAL A 285 -6.25 12.08 18.64
C VAL A 285 -4.99 12.61 19.33
N THR A 286 -4.04 11.74 19.69
CA THR A 286 -2.76 12.15 20.28
C THR A 286 -1.91 12.97 19.30
N GLU A 287 -1.96 12.63 18.01
CA GLU A 287 -1.32 13.37 16.92
C GLU A 287 -2.04 14.69 16.55
N GLY A 288 -3.16 15.00 17.21
CA GLY A 288 -3.82 16.31 17.13
C GLY A 288 -5.15 16.35 16.40
N VAL A 289 -5.71 15.21 15.97
CA VAL A 289 -7.07 15.17 15.41
C VAL A 289 -8.10 15.51 16.48
N THR A 290 -8.94 16.52 16.22
CA THR A 290 -10.03 16.95 17.10
C THR A 290 -11.40 16.64 16.48
N ASP A 291 -12.45 16.76 17.28
CA ASP A 291 -13.85 16.58 16.84
C ASP A 291 -14.14 15.23 16.17
N TYR A 292 -13.37 14.21 16.55
CA TYR A 292 -13.51 12.84 16.06
C TYR A 292 -13.69 11.87 17.22
N THR A 293 -14.89 11.33 17.37
CA THR A 293 -15.24 10.44 18.49
C THR A 293 -14.86 8.99 18.20
N LEU A 294 -14.72 8.18 19.24
CA LEU A 294 -14.47 6.74 19.09
C LEU A 294 -15.62 6.02 18.37
N ASP A 295 -16.86 6.45 18.61
CA ASP A 295 -18.04 5.87 17.94
C ASP A 295 -18.01 6.20 16.44
N GLU A 296 -17.70 7.45 16.06
CA GLU A 296 -17.50 7.80 14.65
C GLU A 296 -16.35 7.01 14.01
N CYS A 297 -15.26 6.75 14.75
CA CYS A 297 -14.16 5.92 14.28
C CYS A 297 -14.56 4.47 14.05
N TRP A 298 -15.42 3.93 14.90
CA TRP A 298 -15.98 2.59 14.72
C TRP A 298 -16.93 2.52 13.53
N ASP A 299 -17.79 3.53 13.36
CA ASP A 299 -18.72 3.61 12.23
C ASP A 299 -17.96 3.75 10.90
N ASP A 300 -16.93 4.60 10.85
CA ASP A 300 -16.02 4.74 9.70
C ASP A 300 -15.32 3.40 9.37
N TYR A 301 -14.87 2.65 10.39
CA TYR A 301 -14.28 1.31 10.20
C TYR A 301 -15.26 0.34 9.53
N VAL A 302 -16.49 0.25 10.05
CA VAL A 302 -17.51 -0.66 9.49
C VAL A 302 -17.91 -0.24 8.07
N ALA A 303 -18.11 1.07 7.83
CA ALA A 303 -18.53 1.60 6.55
C ALA A 303 -17.47 1.41 5.44
N ASN A 304 -16.20 1.20 5.79
CA ASN A 304 -15.11 1.02 4.84
C ASN A 304 -14.66 -0.44 4.68
N LEU A 305 -15.37 -1.43 5.25
CA LEU A 305 -15.11 -2.86 5.01
C LEU A 305 -15.20 -3.26 3.52
N ILE A 306 -15.89 -2.47 2.69
CA ILE A 306 -15.94 -2.66 1.23
C ILE A 306 -14.58 -2.49 0.54
N GLN A 307 -13.62 -1.79 1.17
CA GLN A 307 -12.25 -1.66 0.67
C GLN A 307 -11.62 -3.04 0.41
N ALA A 308 -11.90 -4.03 1.27
CA ALA A 308 -11.30 -5.34 1.15
C ALA A 308 -11.69 -6.10 -0.14
N PRO A 309 -12.97 -6.41 -0.39
CA PRO A 309 -13.33 -7.09 -1.62
C PRO A 309 -12.99 -6.25 -2.86
N LEU A 310 -13.01 -4.91 -2.78
CA LEU A 310 -12.59 -4.02 -3.87
C LEU A 310 -11.14 -4.24 -4.29
N ILE A 311 -10.21 -4.13 -3.34
CA ILE A 311 -8.77 -4.28 -3.60
C ILE A 311 -8.43 -5.73 -3.97
N ILE A 312 -9.12 -6.72 -3.40
CA ILE A 312 -8.93 -8.14 -3.74
C ILE A 312 -9.31 -8.40 -5.20
N VAL A 313 -10.49 -7.94 -5.64
CA VAL A 313 -10.96 -8.15 -7.02
C VAL A 313 -10.01 -7.50 -8.01
N PHE A 314 -9.67 -6.21 -7.84
CA PHE A 314 -8.73 -5.53 -8.74
C PHE A 314 -7.32 -6.10 -8.69
N GLY A 315 -6.79 -6.34 -7.49
CA GLY A 315 -5.45 -6.87 -7.30
C GLY A 315 -5.27 -8.24 -7.94
N SER A 316 -6.29 -9.11 -7.84
CA SER A 316 -6.23 -10.44 -8.45
C SER A 316 -6.23 -10.41 -9.98
N ALA A 317 -6.85 -9.40 -10.60
CA ALA A 317 -6.89 -9.24 -12.05
C ALA A 317 -5.56 -8.72 -12.61
N ALA A 318 -4.86 -7.87 -11.85
CA ALA A 318 -3.54 -7.35 -12.23
C ALA A 318 -2.40 -8.33 -11.93
N ALA A 319 -2.55 -9.21 -10.92
CA ALA A 319 -1.50 -10.10 -10.49
C ALA A 319 -1.34 -11.34 -11.38
N GLN A 320 -0.09 -11.74 -11.62
CA GLN A 320 0.21 -12.98 -12.34
C GLN A 320 -0.30 -14.20 -11.54
N PRO A 321 -0.90 -15.21 -12.21
CA PRO A 321 -1.34 -16.42 -11.52
C PRO A 321 -0.20 -17.22 -10.91
N THR A 322 -0.18 -17.29 -9.58
CA THR A 322 0.74 -18.13 -8.80
C THR A 322 -0.03 -18.87 -7.71
N GLU A 323 0.50 -20.01 -7.24
CA GLU A 323 -0.14 -20.79 -6.17
C GLU A 323 -0.23 -19.98 -4.86
N ARG A 324 0.85 -19.28 -4.49
CA ARG A 324 0.88 -18.38 -3.33
C ARG A 324 -0.15 -17.24 -3.48
N GLY A 325 -0.17 -16.57 -4.64
CA GLY A 325 -1.11 -15.49 -4.90
C GLY A 325 -2.57 -15.96 -4.82
N THR A 326 -2.85 -17.16 -5.35
CA THR A 326 -4.20 -17.74 -5.27
C THR A 326 -4.61 -17.98 -3.81
N ALA A 327 -3.75 -18.63 -3.01
CA ALA A 327 -4.02 -18.86 -1.59
C ALA A 327 -4.18 -17.56 -0.78
N MET A 328 -3.42 -16.53 -1.13
CA MET A 328 -3.49 -15.21 -0.50
C MET A 328 -4.84 -14.54 -0.75
N PHE A 329 -5.27 -14.40 -2.01
CA PHE A 329 -6.54 -13.75 -2.33
C PHE A 329 -7.74 -14.52 -1.76
N ASP A 330 -7.70 -15.84 -1.77
CA ASP A 330 -8.74 -16.68 -1.15
C ASP A 330 -8.85 -16.44 0.37
N ALA A 331 -7.72 -16.47 1.08
CA ALA A 331 -7.68 -16.18 2.51
C ALA A 331 -8.20 -14.77 2.84
N MET A 332 -7.79 -13.76 2.06
CA MET A 332 -8.25 -12.38 2.24
C MET A 332 -9.76 -12.24 2.02
N LEU A 333 -10.30 -12.84 0.95
CA LEU A 333 -11.72 -12.71 0.64
C LEU A 333 -12.57 -13.44 1.68
N SER A 334 -12.20 -14.65 2.07
CA SER A 334 -12.92 -15.42 3.09
C SER A 334 -12.99 -14.67 4.42
N ARG A 335 -11.86 -14.11 4.89
CA ARG A 335 -11.81 -13.34 6.15
C ARG A 335 -12.62 -12.05 6.08
N SER A 336 -12.52 -11.32 4.97
CA SER A 336 -13.27 -10.06 4.80
C SER A 336 -14.76 -10.30 4.64
N ALA A 337 -15.18 -11.36 3.95
CA ALA A 337 -16.58 -11.78 3.86
C ALA A 337 -17.17 -12.12 5.25
N ALA A 338 -16.38 -12.74 6.14
CA ALA A 338 -16.78 -12.95 7.53
C ALA A 338 -16.92 -11.63 8.31
N ALA A 339 -16.02 -10.67 8.10
CA ALA A 339 -16.12 -9.35 8.72
C ALA A 339 -17.38 -8.59 8.27
N ILE A 340 -17.70 -8.64 6.98
CA ILE A 340 -18.90 -8.02 6.41
C ILE A 340 -20.16 -8.68 6.98
N GLU A 341 -20.21 -10.02 7.05
CA GLU A 341 -21.35 -10.74 7.64
C GLU A 341 -21.59 -10.37 9.11
N ASP A 342 -20.51 -10.26 9.89
CA ASP A 342 -20.58 -10.00 11.32
C ASP A 342 -20.98 -8.55 11.65
N LEU A 343 -20.60 -7.58 10.80
CA LEU A 343 -20.64 -6.15 11.14
C LEU A 343 -21.54 -5.30 10.26
N VAL A 344 -21.80 -5.67 9.01
CA VAL A 344 -22.57 -4.86 8.06
C VAL A 344 -24.00 -5.38 8.00
N PRO A 345 -25.00 -4.68 8.59
CA PRO A 345 -26.37 -5.16 8.61
C PRO A 345 -26.91 -5.35 7.20
N GLY A 346 -27.25 -6.59 6.86
CA GLY A 346 -27.75 -6.92 5.53
C GLY A 346 -26.71 -6.83 4.41
N GLY A 347 -25.41 -6.65 4.73
CA GLY A 347 -24.34 -6.56 3.72
C GLY A 347 -24.35 -7.76 2.77
N LEU A 348 -24.47 -8.96 3.32
CA LEU A 348 -24.59 -10.20 2.54
C LEU A 348 -26.05 -10.67 2.36
N ALA A 349 -27.04 -9.85 2.70
CA ALA A 349 -28.46 -10.20 2.56
C ALA A 349 -28.97 -9.81 1.16
N GLY A 350 -29.18 -10.81 0.33
CA GLY A 350 -29.62 -10.65 -1.06
C GLY A 350 -29.52 -12.00 -1.76
N ARG A 351 -30.31 -12.97 -1.29
CA ARG A 351 -30.49 -14.28 -1.93
C ARG A 351 -31.64 -14.23 -2.91
#